data_AF-A0A2A2IWN2-F1
#
_entry.id   AF-A0A2A2IWN2-F1
#
_cell.length_a   1.000
_cell.length_b   1.000
_cell.length_c   1.000
_cell.angle_alpha   90.00
_cell.angle_beta   90.00
_cell.angle_gamma   90.00
#
_symmetry.space_group_name_H-M   'P 1'
#
loop_
_entity.id
_entity.type
_entity.pdbx_description
1 polymer ?
#
loop_
_entity_poly.entity_id
_entity_poly.type
_entity_poly.pdbx_seq_one_letter_code
_entity_poly.pdbx_strand_id
1 'polypeptide(L)' 'MPPQGHSASPQEAAQTLQLQAIIRGSHGQRAVINGQSLKVGEQLGTSRLKAIYPRAVLIERQRQQELLRLAEPIVKPSR' A
#
# COMPACT_ATOMS: atom_id res chain seq x y z
N MET A 1 -30.29 -18.33 4.82
CA MET A 1 -28.98 -18.06 4.18
C MET A 1 -29.05 -16.66 3.58
N PRO A 2 -28.57 -15.59 4.23
CA PRO A 2 -28.38 -14.32 3.54
C PRO A 2 -27.01 -14.32 2.82
N PRO A 3 -26.89 -13.71 1.64
CA PRO A 3 -25.61 -13.52 0.96
C PRO A 3 -24.77 -12.50 1.74
N GLN A 4 -23.55 -12.88 2.09
CA GLN A 4 -22.56 -11.98 2.69
C GLN A 4 -22.09 -10.99 1.64
N GLY A 5 -22.85 -9.90 1.47
CA GLY A 5 -22.33 -8.67 0.92
C GLY A 5 -21.25 -8.20 1.87
N HIS A 6 -20.01 -8.09 1.38
CA HIS A 6 -18.90 -7.54 2.13
C HIS A 6 -19.23 -6.07 2.45
N SER A 7 -19.83 -5.84 3.61
CA SER A 7 -19.91 -4.50 4.21
C SER A 7 -18.49 -4.13 4.61
N ALA A 8 -17.75 -3.53 3.67
CA ALA A 8 -16.49 -2.86 3.96
C ALA A 8 -16.75 -1.93 5.14
N SER A 9 -16.23 -2.31 6.29
CA SER A 9 -16.52 -1.60 7.54
C SER A 9 -15.79 -0.26 7.45
N PRO A 10 -16.37 0.88 7.88
CA PRO A 10 -15.68 2.17 7.87
C PRO A 10 -14.39 2.16 8.72
N GLN A 11 -14.16 1.11 9.52
CA GLN A 11 -12.93 0.86 10.25
C GLN A 11 -11.74 0.43 9.36
N GLU A 12 -11.97 -0.07 8.14
CA GLU A 12 -10.90 -0.31 7.16
C GLU A 12 -10.34 1.00 6.59
N ALA A 13 -11.05 2.12 6.75
CA ALA A 13 -10.60 3.45 6.40
C ALA A 13 -9.58 4.04 7.39
N ALA A 14 -9.04 3.26 8.32
CA ALA A 14 -7.93 3.65 9.19
C ALA A 14 -6.76 2.66 9.17
N GLN A 15 -6.71 1.71 8.22
CA GLN A 15 -5.52 0.88 8.06
C GLN A 15 -4.37 1.77 7.60
N THR A 16 -3.37 1.93 8.47
CA THR A 16 -2.12 2.62 8.13
C THR A 16 -1.49 1.87 6.97
N LEU A 17 -1.42 2.51 5.80
CA LEU A 17 -0.79 1.91 4.65
C LEU A 17 0.71 2.05 4.84
N GLN A 18 1.40 0.93 5.01
CA GLN A 18 2.84 0.92 5.18
C GLN A 18 3.49 0.38 3.91
N LEU A 19 4.35 1.20 3.30
CA LEU A 19 5.22 0.74 2.23
C LEU A 19 6.35 -0.07 2.84
N GLN A 20 6.38 -1.36 2.51
CA GLN A 20 7.34 -2.31 3.05
C GLN A 20 8.52 -2.51 2.09
N ALA A 21 8.25 -2.60 0.78
CA ALA A 21 9.28 -2.83 -0.21
C ALA A 21 8.92 -2.21 -1.57
N ILE A 22 9.95 -1.96 -2.37
CA ILE A 22 9.82 -1.61 -3.79
C ILE A 22 10.66 -2.60 -4.57
N ILE A 23 9.99 -3.44 -5.35
CA ILE A 23 10.61 -4.47 -6.17
C ILE A 23 10.75 -3.92 -7.58
N ARG A 24 11.96 -3.96 -8.12
CA ARG A 24 12.24 -3.58 -9.52
C ARG A 24 12.63 -4.85 -10.26
N GLY A 25 11.92 -5.16 -11.34
CA GLY A 25 12.20 -6.34 -12.15
C GLY A 25 11.93 -6.09 -13.62
N SER A 26 12.06 -7.13 -14.43
CA SER A 26 11.87 -7.12 -15.88
C SER A 26 10.48 -6.65 -16.33
N HIS A 27 9.47 -6.77 -15.46
CA HIS A 27 8.09 -6.32 -15.72
C HIS A 27 7.77 -4.92 -15.14
N GLY A 28 8.81 -4.15 -14.80
CA GLY A 28 8.68 -2.81 -14.22
C GLY A 28 8.80 -2.78 -12.70
N GLN A 29 8.34 -1.67 -12.11
CA GLN A 29 8.40 -1.41 -10.67
C GLN A 29 7.10 -1.86 -9.98
N ARG A 30 7.23 -2.44 -8.80
CA ARG A 30 6.12 -2.90 -7.95
C ARG A 30 6.35 -2.42 -6.53
N ALA A 31 5.29 -1.98 -5.88
CA ALA A 31 5.30 -1.57 -4.48
C ALA A 31 4.63 -2.64 -3.62
N VAL A 32 5.26 -3.02 -2.51
CA VAL A 32 4.65 -3.92 -1.52
C VAL A 32 4.09 -3.05 -0.40
N ILE A 33 2.76 -2.96 -0.33
CA ILE A 33 2.03 -2.17 0.67
C ILE A 33 1.18 -3.14 1.48
N ASN A 34 1.33 -3.17 2.81
CA ASN A 34 0.62 -4.11 3.70
C ASN A 34 0.69 -5.59 3.21
N GLY A 35 1.84 -6.01 2.67
CA GLY A 35 2.09 -7.37 2.18
C GLY A 35 1.58 -7.63 0.77
N GLN A 36 0.89 -6.67 0.14
CA GLN A 36 0.33 -6.82 -1.20
C GLN A 36 1.17 -6.09 -2.25
N SER A 37 1.41 -6.75 -3.39
CA SER A 37 2.24 -6.25 -4.48
C SER A 37 1.42 -5.49 -5.52
N LEU A 38 1.57 -4.16 -5.57
CA LEU A 38 0.81 -3.26 -6.44
C LEU A 38 1.71 -2.64 -7.52
N LYS A 39 1.10 -2.34 -8.67
CA LYS A 39 1.72 -1.57 -9.78
C LYS A 39 1.07 -0.21 -9.90
N VAL A 40 1.73 0.72 -10.61
CA VAL A 40 1.14 2.04 -10.89
C VAL A 40 -0.19 1.85 -11.61
N GLY A 41 -1.23 2.52 -11.12
CA GLY A 41 -2.59 2.41 -11.63
C GLY A 41 -3.49 1.43 -10.85
N GLU A 42 -2.90 0.49 -10.11
CA GLU A 42 -3.63 -0.50 -9.30
C GLU A 42 -4.20 0.11 -8.02
N GLN A 43 -5.28 -0.49 -7.51
CA GLN A 43 -5.99 -0.03 -6.32
C GLN A 43 -5.93 -1.07 -5.20
N LEU A 44 -5.73 -0.58 -3.97
CA LEU A 44 -5.74 -1.34 -2.72
C LEU A 44 -6.77 -0.70 -1.78
N GLY A 45 -7.91 -1.37 -1.59
CA GLY A 45 -9.02 -0.83 -0.80
C GLY A 45 -9.48 0.52 -1.35
N THR A 46 -9.38 1.59 -0.55
CA THR A 46 -9.72 2.97 -0.95
C THR A 46 -8.55 3.77 -1.53
N SER A 47 -7.38 3.15 -1.70
CA SER A 47 -6.15 3.84 -2.10
C SER A 47 -5.67 3.36 -3.47
N ARG A 48 -5.29 4.28 -4.34
CA ARG A 48 -4.77 3.97 -5.68
C ARG A 48 -3.31 4.34 -5.80
N LEU A 49 -2.49 3.46 -6.37
CA LEU A 49 -1.08 3.76 -6.61
C LEU A 49 -0.94 4.71 -7.80
N LYS A 50 -0.45 5.92 -7.56
CA LYS A 50 -0.25 6.96 -8.58
C LYS A 50 1.16 6.93 -9.18
N ALA A 51 2.17 6.72 -8.35
CA ALA A 51 3.56 6.69 -8.79
C ALA A 51 4.42 5.82 -7.86
N ILE A 52 5.50 5.27 -8.41
CA ILE A 52 6.53 4.56 -7.66
C ILE A 52 7.84 5.31 -7.82
N TYR A 53 8.39 5.77 -6.70
CA TYR A 53 9.70 6.43 -6.60
C TYR A 53 10.74 5.47 -6.03
N PRO A 54 12.04 5.82 -6.03
CA PRO A 54 13.08 4.91 -5.57
C PRO A 54 12.96 4.41 -4.12
N ARG A 55 12.41 5.25 -3.22
CA ARG A 55 12.26 4.97 -1.77
C ARG A 55 10.87 5.31 -1.21
N ALA A 56 9.94 5.64 -2.09
CA ALA A 56 8.60 6.07 -1.71
C ALA A 56 7.60 5.72 -2.81
N VAL A 57 6.32 5.77 -2.47
CA VAL A 57 5.24 5.67 -3.44
C VAL A 57 4.24 6.77 -3.20
N LEU A 58 3.67 7.29 -4.28
CA LEU A 58 2.55 8.22 -4.20
C LEU A 58 1.27 7.40 -4.33
N ILE A 59 0.42 7.49 -3.34
CA ILE A 59 -0.94 6.95 -3.38
C ILE A 59 -1.96 8.08 -3.37
N GLU A 60 -3.13 7.80 -3.91
CA GLU A 60 -4.29 8.68 -3.82
C GLU A 60 -5.36 7.95 -3.00
N ARG A 61 -5.74 8.55 -1.87
CA ARG A 61 -6.69 8.00 -0.91
C ARG A 61 -7.75 9.05 -0.64
N GLN A 62 -9.02 8.73 -0.87
CA GLN A 62 -10.13 9.67 -0.62
C GLN A 62 -9.90 11.06 -1.25
N ARG A 63 -9.36 11.10 -2.48
CA ARG A 63 -8.92 12.31 -3.22
C ARG A 63 -7.77 13.11 -2.62
N GLN A 64 -7.15 12.63 -1.54
CA GLN A 64 -5.90 13.18 -1.02
C GLN A 64 -4.73 12.37 -1.54
N GLN A 65 -3.65 13.05 -1.89
CA GLN A 65 -2.41 12.39 -2.29
C GLN A 65 -1.51 12.23 -1.06
N GLU A 66 -1.06 11.01 -0.82
CA GLU A 66 -0.21 10.67 0.30
C GLU A 66 1.05 9.96 -0.19
N LEU A 67 2.19 10.38 0.34
CA LEU A 67 3.49 9.84 -0.04
C LEU A 67 3.96 8.87 1.03
N LEU A 68 3.81 7.57 0.74
CA LEU A 68 4.27 6.52 1.64
C LEU A 68 5.76 6.28 1.41
N ARG A 69 6.53 6.44 2.48
CA ARG A 69 7.97 6.15 2.46
C ARG A 69 8.20 4.71 2.90
N LEU A 70 9.27 4.10 2.41
CA LEU A 70 9.70 2.81 2.92
C LEU A 70 9.83 2.91 4.43
N ALA A 71 9.13 2.03 5.15
CA ALA A 71 9.31 1.94 6.59
C ALA A 71 10.79 1.65 6.87
N GLU A 72 11.36 2.40 7.81
CA GLU A 72 12.69 2.08 8.31
C GLU A 72 12.62 0.67 8.87
N PRO A 73 13.58 -0.22 8.54
CA PRO A 73 13.62 -1.53 9.15
C PRO A 73 13.71 -1.32 10.65
N ILE A 74 12.68 -1.77 11.38
CA ILE A 74 12.74 -1.81 12.84
C ILE A 74 13.74 -2.92 13.16
N VAL A 75 15.02 -2.58 13.16
CA VAL A 75 16.07 -3.47 13.64
C VAL A 75 15.84 -3.58 15.14
N LYS A 76 15.00 -4.53 15.56
CA LYS A 76 14.95 -4.94 16.96
C LYS A 76 16.24 -5.73 17.19
N PRO A 77 17.21 -5.22 17.98
CA PRO A 77 18.29 -6.07 18.44
C PRO A 77 17.65 -7.18 19.26
N SER A 78 17.74 -8.42 18.77
CA SER A 78 17.49 -9.60 19.58
C SER A 78 18.49 -9.57 20.73
N ARG A 79 18.01 -9.44 21.96
CA ARG A 79 18.81 -9.57 23.18
C ARG A 79 18.56 -10.94 23.79
#